data_AF-A0A6J8DXZ9-F1
#
_entry.id   AF-A0A6J8DXZ9-F1
#
_cell.length_a   1.000
_cell.length_b   1.000
_cell.length_c   1.000
_cell.angle_alpha   90.00
_cell.angle_beta   90.00
_cell.angle_gamma   90.00
#
_symmetry.space_group_name_H-M   'P 1'
#
loop_
_entity.id
_entity.type
_entity.pdbx_description
1 polymer ?
#
loop_
_entity_poly.entity_id
_entity_poly.type
_entity_poly.pdbx_seq_one_letter_code
_entity_poly.pdbx_strand_id
1 'polypeptide(L)'
;MDYYGYSLRPQWMWNLSPYRINPERREFIRMCGKCGKQHTNKSLCAARNSKCFKCQKPGHFARQCFTRVGRVKIHKNELKTVSISTQTENCNNKKSIKKKERDSKRLQDYFDRKRTLQELPFNKTGNTVFISTISSDCFLRVQIETFKTKLEDESFNHTSALMELQEEQETVRKLRETIKNRDAKIIELENTIQKYERGHDKIADYVTEIKVEKENWKLQCNDVSEMYNVVRKSVLDLKEICKNYKYELEQLRNNTQKCSGNNHQNRRNYQYRGRVLVMKI
;
A
#
# COMPACT_ATOMS: atom_id res chain seq x y z
N MET A 1 -1.78 27.08 48.27
CA MET A 1 -2.63 27.36 47.09
C MET A 1 -1.94 28.50 46.38
N ASP A 2 -1.13 28.21 45.36
CA ASP A 2 -0.55 29.25 44.51
C ASP A 2 -0.52 28.77 43.06
N TYR A 3 -1.00 29.69 42.22
CA TYR A 3 -1.35 29.60 40.81
C TYR A 3 -0.10 29.41 39.93
N TYR A 4 0.00 28.31 39.18
CA TYR A 4 1.04 28.18 38.14
C TYR A 4 0.63 28.95 36.88
N GLY A 5 1.40 29.99 36.58
CA GLY A 5 1.26 30.82 35.40
C GLY A 5 1.64 30.10 34.11
N TYR A 6 0.73 30.16 33.14
CA TYR A 6 0.97 29.75 31.76
C TYR A 6 1.89 30.75 31.05
N SER A 7 3.05 30.27 30.60
CA SER A 7 3.91 30.97 29.65
C SER A 7 3.25 31.00 28.26
N LEU A 8 2.53 32.08 27.99
CA LEU A 8 2.11 32.47 26.63
C LEU A 8 3.34 32.90 25.81
N ARG A 9 3.88 31.99 25.00
CA ARG A 9 4.76 32.37 23.88
C ARG A 9 3.92 32.65 22.64
N PRO A 10 4.00 33.85 22.03
CA PRO A 10 3.25 34.19 20.83
C PRO A 10 3.61 33.35 19.60
N GLN A 11 2.60 33.05 18.79
CA GLN A 11 2.62 32.08 17.68
C GLN A 11 3.44 32.53 16.45
N TRP A 12 3.93 33.77 16.40
CA TRP A 12 4.67 34.32 15.25
C TRP A 12 6.20 34.08 15.29
N MET A 13 6.74 33.53 16.38
CA MET A 13 8.17 33.20 16.48
C MET A 13 8.56 31.80 15.93
N TRP A 14 7.62 31.07 15.34
CA TRP A 14 7.88 29.71 14.82
C TRP A 14 8.50 29.66 13.41
N ASN A 15 8.73 30.81 12.76
CA ASN A 15 9.14 30.87 11.35
C ASN A 15 10.62 31.23 11.10
N LEU A 16 11.50 31.19 12.11
CA LEU A 16 12.94 31.44 11.95
C LEU A 16 13.83 30.30 12.48
N SER A 17 13.38 29.05 12.33
CA SER A 17 14.28 27.89 12.44
C SER A 17 14.69 27.43 11.04
N PRO A 18 15.99 27.46 10.67
CA PRO A 18 16.45 27.06 9.34
C PRO A 18 16.37 25.54 9.09
N TYR A 19 15.77 24.75 9.98
CA TYR A 19 15.84 23.29 9.97
C TYR A 19 14.49 22.55 10.01
N ARG A 20 13.38 23.16 9.58
CA ARG A 20 12.19 22.39 9.18
C ARG A 20 12.05 22.36 7.66
N ILE A 21 12.82 21.45 7.06
CA ILE A 21 12.60 21.02 5.68
C ILE A 21 11.38 20.11 5.66
N ASN A 22 10.38 20.53 4.91
CA ASN A 22 9.12 19.83 4.64
C ASN A 22 9.39 18.39 4.09
N PRO A 23 8.85 17.31 4.70
CA PRO A 23 9.17 15.94 4.29
C PRO A 23 8.54 15.50 2.96
N GLU A 24 7.61 16.26 2.39
CA GLU A 24 6.90 15.90 1.14
C GLU A 24 7.60 16.31 -0.16
N ARG A 25 8.77 16.96 -0.09
CA ARG A 25 9.69 17.12 -1.24
C ARG A 25 11.14 16.92 -0.84
N ARG A 26 11.47 15.77 -0.23
CA ARG A 26 12.81 15.22 -0.47
C ARG A 26 12.85 14.70 -1.90
N GLU A 27 13.00 15.62 -2.85
CA GLU A 27 13.77 15.27 -4.04
C GLU A 27 15.12 14.78 -3.48
N PHE A 28 15.27 13.45 -3.42
CA PHE A 28 16.56 12.82 -3.33
C PHE A 28 17.44 13.59 -4.32
N ILE A 29 18.40 14.38 -3.82
CA ILE A 29 19.38 15.02 -4.70
C ILE A 29 20.25 13.86 -5.20
N ARG A 30 19.74 13.13 -6.19
CA ARG A 30 20.37 11.95 -6.75
C ARG A 30 21.65 12.44 -7.39
N MET A 31 22.77 12.10 -6.76
CA MET A 31 24.07 12.31 -7.37
C MET A 31 24.05 11.69 -8.76
N CYS A 32 24.53 12.42 -9.76
CA CYS A 32 24.50 11.91 -11.12
C CYS A 32 25.41 10.69 -11.21
N GLY A 33 24.86 9.52 -11.57
CA GLY A 33 25.65 8.28 -11.74
C GLY A 33 26.71 8.33 -12.85
N LYS A 34 26.76 9.40 -13.64
CA LYS A 34 27.78 9.61 -14.69
C LYS A 34 29.01 10.38 -14.18
N CYS A 35 28.78 11.47 -13.44
CA CYS A 35 29.85 12.36 -12.98
C CYS A 35 30.08 12.35 -11.46
N GLY A 36 29.12 11.86 -10.68
CA GLY A 36 29.09 11.88 -9.22
C GLY A 36 28.75 13.23 -8.58
N LYS A 37 28.41 14.26 -9.38
CA LYS A 37 28.03 15.60 -8.89
C LYS A 37 26.52 15.80 -8.93
N GLN A 38 26.03 16.79 -8.19
CA GLN A 38 24.63 17.19 -8.18
C GLN A 38 24.37 18.20 -9.31
N HIS A 39 23.40 17.92 -10.17
CA HIS A 39 22.90 18.85 -11.19
C HIS A 39 21.48 18.44 -11.60
N THR A 40 20.62 19.42 -11.85
CA THR A 40 19.21 19.19 -12.21
C THR A 40 19.06 18.68 -13.65
N ASN A 41 19.83 19.26 -14.58
CA ASN A 41 19.76 18.88 -15.99
C ASN A 41 20.89 17.91 -16.38
N LYS A 42 20.53 16.75 -16.96
CA LYS A 42 21.51 15.77 -17.47
C LYS A 42 22.36 16.32 -18.61
N SER A 43 21.88 17.35 -19.31
CA SER A 43 22.58 18.01 -20.40
C SER A 43 23.82 18.80 -19.96
N LEU A 44 23.78 19.36 -18.75
CA LEU A 44 24.86 20.14 -18.11
C LEU A 44 25.90 19.25 -17.39
N CYS A 45 25.77 17.93 -17.53
CA CYS A 45 26.69 17.00 -16.90
C CYS A 45 28.10 17.14 -17.50
N ALA A 46 29.08 17.51 -16.67
CA ALA A 46 30.49 17.58 -17.08
C ALA A 46 31.00 16.27 -17.72
N ALA A 47 30.40 15.13 -17.36
CA ALA A 47 30.80 13.85 -17.92
C ALA A 47 30.24 13.57 -19.33
N ARG A 48 29.33 14.40 -19.85
CA ARG A 48 28.63 14.18 -21.13
C ARG A 48 29.60 14.07 -22.30
N ASN A 49 30.55 14.99 -22.39
CA ASN A 49 31.51 15.06 -23.50
C ASN A 49 32.89 14.49 -23.13
N SER A 50 33.11 14.11 -21.86
CA SER A 50 34.38 13.51 -21.42
C SER A 50 34.43 12.02 -21.75
N LYS A 51 35.55 11.55 -22.30
CA LYS A 51 35.82 10.12 -22.51
C LYS A 51 36.31 9.47 -21.20
N CYS A 52 35.77 8.30 -20.88
CA CYS A 52 36.21 7.54 -19.71
C CYS A 52 37.62 6.95 -19.92
N PHE A 53 38.56 7.21 -19.02
CA PHE A 53 39.93 6.67 -19.13
C PHE A 53 40.02 5.13 -19.10
N LYS A 54 39.01 4.43 -18.57
CA LYS A 54 39.01 2.95 -18.48
C LYS A 54 38.48 2.25 -19.72
N CYS A 55 37.40 2.77 -20.33
CA CYS A 55 36.73 2.11 -21.45
C CYS A 55 36.66 2.97 -22.72
N GLN A 56 37.23 4.19 -22.67
CA GLN A 56 37.27 5.21 -23.74
C GLN A 56 35.91 5.67 -24.28
N LYS A 57 34.79 5.22 -23.70
CA LYS A 57 33.44 5.68 -24.08
C LYS A 57 33.09 7.01 -23.41
N PRO A 58 32.41 7.93 -24.12
CA PRO A 58 31.96 9.19 -23.53
C PRO A 58 30.79 8.98 -22.54
N GLY A 59 30.52 9.98 -21.71
CA GLY A 59 29.30 10.02 -20.89
C GLY A 59 29.47 9.58 -19.44
N HIS A 60 30.67 9.28 -18.95
CA HIS A 60 30.95 9.01 -17.54
C HIS A 60 32.46 9.13 -17.23
N PHE A 61 32.80 9.31 -15.95
CA PHE A 61 34.20 9.27 -15.50
C PHE A 61 34.66 7.87 -15.10
N ALA A 62 35.98 7.63 -15.10
CA ALA A 62 36.59 6.32 -14.76
C ALA A 62 36.18 5.77 -13.38
N ARG A 63 35.86 6.63 -12.42
CA ARG A 63 35.35 6.25 -11.09
C ARG A 63 33.90 5.74 -11.10
N GLN A 64 33.10 6.17 -12.09
CA GLN A 64 31.72 5.74 -12.30
C GLN A 64 31.60 4.71 -13.45
N CYS A 65 32.72 4.10 -13.85
CA CYS A 65 32.73 3.12 -14.92
C CYS A 65 32.28 1.75 -14.40
N PHE A 66 31.10 1.31 -14.84
CA PHE A 66 30.55 -0.01 -14.54
C PHE A 66 31.11 -1.13 -15.44
N THR A 67 32.02 -0.78 -16.34
CA THR A 67 32.65 -1.78 -17.22
C THR A 67 33.64 -2.58 -16.38
N ARG A 68 33.31 -3.84 -16.07
CA ARG A 68 34.26 -4.80 -15.52
C ARG A 68 35.33 -5.04 -16.59
N VAL A 69 36.52 -4.50 -16.39
CA VAL A 69 37.68 -4.77 -17.24
C VAL A 69 37.99 -6.26 -17.09
N GLY A 70 37.64 -7.06 -18.10
CA GLY A 70 37.87 -8.51 -18.06
C GLY A 70 36.88 -9.42 -18.79
N ARG A 71 35.94 -8.93 -19.61
CA ARG A 71 35.23 -9.80 -20.57
C ARG A 71 35.16 -9.15 -21.94
N VAL A 72 35.89 -9.73 -22.90
CA VAL A 72 35.68 -9.55 -24.33
C VAL A 72 34.22 -9.90 -24.63
N LYS A 73 33.51 -9.01 -25.33
CA LYS A 73 32.14 -9.26 -25.76
C LYS A 73 32.19 -10.08 -27.05
N ILE A 74 31.81 -11.34 -26.97
CA ILE A 74 31.46 -12.13 -28.15
C ILE A 74 30.05 -11.71 -28.56
N HIS A 75 29.89 -11.33 -29.82
CA HIS A 75 28.59 -11.07 -30.44
C HIS A 75 27.76 -12.36 -30.43
N LYS A 76 26.50 -12.26 -30.01
CA LYS A 76 25.53 -13.33 -30.20
C LYS A 76 25.32 -13.51 -31.69
N ASN A 77 25.70 -14.68 -32.22
CA ASN A 77 24.91 -15.43 -33.18
C ASN A 77 25.39 -16.89 -33.20
N GLU A 78 24.39 -17.78 -33.26
CA GLU A 78 24.47 -19.20 -33.59
C GLU A 78 24.96 -20.17 -32.50
N LEU A 79 23.98 -20.86 -31.90
CA LEU A 79 24.17 -22.14 -31.25
C LEU A 79 24.59 -23.18 -32.30
N LYS A 80 25.83 -23.67 -32.21
CA LYS A 80 26.20 -25.01 -32.63
C LYS A 80 27.04 -25.68 -31.55
N THR A 81 26.53 -26.82 -31.12
CA THR A 81 27.14 -27.81 -30.23
C THR A 81 28.45 -28.32 -30.82
N VAL A 82 29.57 -28.01 -30.19
CA VAL A 82 30.83 -28.75 -30.35
C VAL A 82 31.50 -28.87 -28.98
N SER A 83 31.73 -30.13 -28.61
CA SER A 83 32.56 -30.64 -27.53
C SER A 83 33.93 -29.96 -27.48
N ILE A 84 34.28 -29.35 -26.34
CA ILE A 84 35.68 -29.02 -26.03
C ILE A 84 36.01 -29.39 -24.59
N SER A 85 37.03 -30.25 -24.54
CA SER A 85 37.80 -30.83 -23.46
C SER A 85 38.35 -29.86 -22.43
N THR A 86 38.37 -30.35 -21.19
CA THR A 86 39.41 -30.19 -20.15
C THR A 86 40.41 -29.04 -20.33
N GLN A 87 40.35 -28.03 -19.44
CA GLN A 87 41.51 -27.31 -18.86
C GLN A 87 41.07 -26.06 -18.07
N THR A 88 40.54 -26.21 -16.83
CA THR A 88 40.36 -25.04 -15.93
C THR A 88 40.60 -25.34 -14.45
N GLU A 89 41.64 -26.11 -14.11
CA GLU A 89 42.01 -26.34 -12.69
C GLU A 89 43.37 -25.75 -12.29
N ASN A 90 44.17 -25.21 -13.21
CA ASN A 90 45.60 -25.00 -12.94
C ASN A 90 46.06 -23.54 -12.67
N CYS A 91 45.15 -22.56 -12.57
CA CYS A 91 45.53 -21.14 -12.39
C CYS A 91 45.26 -20.57 -10.98
N ASN A 92 44.47 -21.23 -10.14
CA ASN A 92 44.20 -20.79 -8.76
C ASN A 92 45.27 -21.27 -7.77
N ASN A 93 45.86 -22.45 -7.98
CA ASN A 93 46.91 -23.00 -7.12
C ASN A 93 48.24 -22.21 -7.24
N LYS A 94 48.59 -21.69 -8.42
CA LYS A 94 49.83 -20.91 -8.62
C LYS A 94 49.85 -19.57 -7.87
N LYS A 95 48.70 -18.93 -7.64
CA LYS A 95 48.60 -17.68 -6.85
C LYS A 95 48.73 -17.92 -5.33
N SER A 96 48.26 -19.08 -4.87
CA SER A 96 48.38 -19.50 -3.46
C SER A 96 49.83 -19.81 -3.07
N ILE A 97 50.57 -20.51 -3.93
CA ILE A 97 51.95 -20.91 -3.68
C ILE A 97 52.89 -19.69 -3.59
N LYS A 98 52.80 -18.74 -4.52
CA LYS A 98 53.60 -17.51 -4.48
C LYS A 98 53.33 -16.63 -3.26
N LYS A 99 52.13 -16.71 -2.67
CA LYS A 99 51.80 -16.01 -1.42
C LYS A 99 52.45 -16.69 -0.23
N LYS A 100 52.33 -18.03 -0.13
CA LYS A 100 52.98 -18.83 0.92
C LYS A 100 54.50 -18.65 0.94
N GLU A 101 55.13 -18.63 -0.22
CA GLU A 101 56.58 -18.44 -0.35
C GLU A 101 57.05 -17.06 0.12
N ARG A 102 56.27 -16.01 -0.20
CA ARG A 102 56.54 -14.64 0.27
C ARG A 102 56.38 -14.50 1.77
N ASP A 103 55.34 -15.12 2.34
CA ASP A 103 55.09 -15.08 3.78
C ASP A 103 56.12 -15.89 4.57
N SER A 104 56.57 -17.03 4.04
CA SER A 104 57.69 -17.80 4.60
C SER A 104 59.00 -17.00 4.62
N LYS A 105 59.32 -16.29 3.53
CA LYS A 105 60.52 -15.43 3.48
C LYS A 105 60.45 -14.28 4.49
N ARG A 106 59.26 -13.70 4.71
CA ARG A 106 59.05 -12.66 5.74
C ARG A 106 59.25 -13.18 7.16
N LEU A 107 58.81 -14.41 7.44
CA LEU A 107 59.03 -15.06 8.73
C LEU A 107 60.52 -15.33 8.95
N GLN A 108 61.23 -15.81 7.93
CA GLN A 108 62.67 -16.03 8.02
C GLN A 108 63.43 -14.72 8.33
N ASP A 109 63.13 -13.64 7.60
CA ASP A 109 63.71 -12.31 7.83
C ASP A 109 63.44 -11.80 9.25
N TYR A 110 62.25 -12.07 9.80
CA TYR A 110 61.89 -11.74 11.17
C TYR A 110 62.73 -12.51 12.19
N PHE A 111 62.92 -13.83 12.00
CA PHE A 111 63.73 -14.64 12.90
C PHE A 111 65.22 -14.28 12.84
N ASP A 112 65.74 -13.95 11.66
CA ASP A 112 67.13 -13.53 11.49
C ASP A 112 67.39 -12.15 12.13
N ARG A 113 66.44 -11.20 12.01
CA ARG A 113 66.48 -9.93 12.75
C ARG A 113 66.40 -10.14 14.27
N LYS A 114 65.56 -11.08 14.72
CA LYS A 114 65.44 -11.39 16.16
C LYS A 114 66.74 -11.99 16.71
N ARG A 115 67.41 -12.84 15.94
CA ARG A 115 68.70 -13.44 16.31
C ARG A 115 69.81 -12.39 16.35
N THR A 116 69.89 -11.52 15.35
CA THR A 116 70.88 -10.42 15.32
C THR A 116 70.65 -9.41 16.47
N LEU A 117 69.39 -9.13 16.84
CA LEU A 117 69.09 -8.35 18.05
C LEU A 117 69.53 -9.05 19.34
N GLN A 118 69.51 -10.38 19.39
CA GLN A 118 70.04 -11.14 20.53
C GLN A 118 71.56 -11.07 20.64
N GLU A 119 72.26 -10.94 19.51
CA GLU A 119 73.73 -10.87 19.42
C GLU A 119 74.31 -9.47 19.71
N LEU A 120 73.47 -8.44 19.81
CA LEU A 120 73.94 -7.09 20.16
C LEU A 120 74.57 -7.06 21.56
N PRO A 121 75.68 -6.31 21.75
CA PRO A 121 76.46 -6.30 22.99
C PRO A 121 75.70 -5.81 24.23
N PHE A 122 74.55 -5.14 24.03
CA PHE A 122 73.66 -4.68 25.10
C PHE A 122 72.93 -5.81 25.85
N ASN A 123 72.88 -7.03 25.30
CA ASN A 123 72.26 -8.18 25.99
C ASN A 123 73.21 -8.90 26.96
N LYS A 124 74.52 -8.62 26.93
CA LYS A 124 75.52 -9.24 27.81
C LYS A 124 75.92 -8.37 28.98
N THR A 125 75.64 -7.07 28.92
CA THR A 125 75.66 -6.24 30.10
C THR A 125 74.44 -6.64 30.93
N GLY A 126 74.65 -7.54 31.89
CA GLY A 126 73.72 -7.76 32.99
C GLY A 126 73.42 -6.38 33.57
N ASN A 127 72.26 -5.86 33.21
CA ASN A 127 71.91 -4.46 33.37
C ASN A 127 71.53 -4.19 34.83
N THR A 128 72.21 -4.82 35.78
CA THR A 128 71.92 -4.77 37.21
C THR A 128 72.08 -3.36 37.73
N VAL A 129 72.95 -2.53 37.14
CA VAL A 129 73.14 -1.12 37.52
C VAL A 129 72.04 -0.22 36.94
N PHE A 130 71.63 -0.39 35.68
CA PHE A 130 70.53 0.40 35.12
C PHE A 130 69.17 -0.02 35.69
N ILE A 131 68.97 -1.33 35.88
CA ILE A 131 67.78 -1.91 36.53
C ILE A 131 67.76 -1.54 38.01
N SER A 132 68.89 -1.51 38.74
CA SER A 132 68.88 -1.05 40.14
C SER A 132 68.59 0.44 40.25
N THR A 133 69.05 1.27 39.31
CA THR A 133 68.76 2.72 39.29
C THR A 133 67.28 2.99 39.00
N ILE A 134 66.67 2.25 38.07
CA ILE A 134 65.21 2.34 37.81
C ILE A 134 64.40 1.67 38.94
N SER A 135 64.94 0.62 39.56
CA SER A 135 64.26 -0.13 40.62
C SER A 135 64.38 0.51 42.00
N SER A 136 65.25 1.51 42.18
CA SER A 136 65.37 2.31 43.41
C SER A 136 64.46 3.54 43.41
N ASP A 137 63.90 3.92 42.26
CA ASP A 137 62.84 4.94 42.19
C ASP A 137 61.50 4.35 42.65
N CYS A 138 61.32 4.31 43.98
CA CYS A 138 60.06 3.94 44.63
C CYS A 138 58.87 4.70 44.05
N PHE A 139 59.10 5.94 43.60
CA PHE A 139 58.10 6.81 43.01
C PHE A 139 57.51 6.26 41.70
N LEU A 140 58.36 5.77 40.78
CA LEU A 140 57.89 5.21 39.51
C LEU A 140 57.15 3.90 39.73
N ARG A 141 57.59 3.05 40.66
CA ARG A 141 56.87 1.82 41.04
C ARG A 141 55.48 2.12 41.59
N VAL A 142 55.36 3.09 42.50
CA VAL A 142 54.07 3.51 43.04
C VAL A 142 53.17 4.04 41.92
N GLN A 143 53.68 4.89 41.04
CA GLN A 143 52.88 5.40 39.91
C GLN A 143 52.43 4.27 38.97
N ILE A 144 53.32 3.34 38.61
CA ILE A 144 52.98 2.20 37.76
C ILE A 144 51.87 1.37 38.39
N GLU A 145 51.94 1.05 39.69
CA GLU A 145 50.88 0.29 40.33
C GLU A 145 49.57 1.07 40.47
N THR A 146 49.66 2.40 40.67
CA THR A 146 48.46 3.26 40.67
C THR A 146 47.79 3.30 39.30
N PHE A 147 48.56 3.28 38.21
CA PHE A 147 48.01 3.18 36.86
C PHE A 147 47.44 1.79 36.57
N LYS A 148 48.07 0.75 37.10
CA LYS A 148 47.62 -0.63 36.93
C LYS A 148 46.28 -0.87 37.61
N THR A 149 46.09 -0.42 38.85
CA THR A 149 44.80 -0.53 39.55
C THR A 149 43.70 0.25 38.82
N LYS A 150 43.99 1.47 38.36
CA LYS A 150 43.04 2.26 37.55
C LYS A 150 42.64 1.55 36.25
N LEU A 151 43.58 0.92 35.56
CA LEU A 151 43.31 0.14 34.35
C LEU A 151 42.49 -1.11 34.64
N GLU A 152 42.75 -1.78 35.76
CA GLU A 152 41.98 -2.94 36.21
C GLU A 152 40.53 -2.54 36.53
N ASP A 153 40.32 -1.43 37.26
CA ASP A 153 39.00 -0.87 37.57
C ASP A 153 38.22 -0.45 36.30
N GLU A 154 38.89 0.22 35.36
CA GLU A 154 38.29 0.57 34.06
C GLU A 154 37.92 -0.68 33.23
N SER A 155 38.76 -1.72 33.27
CA SER A 155 38.47 -2.98 32.58
C SER A 155 37.23 -3.66 33.15
N PHE A 156 37.07 -3.65 34.48
CA PHE A 156 35.93 -4.22 35.17
C PHE A 156 34.65 -3.46 34.83
N ASN A 157 34.68 -2.13 34.86
CA ASN A 157 33.56 -1.29 34.46
C ASN A 157 33.16 -1.52 32.99
N HIS A 158 34.14 -1.67 32.09
CA HIS A 158 33.87 -1.99 30.69
C HIS A 158 33.22 -3.37 30.53
N THR A 159 33.64 -4.39 31.30
CA THR A 159 32.99 -5.71 31.26
C THR A 159 31.55 -5.67 31.77
N SER A 160 31.25 -4.89 32.82
CA SER A 160 29.88 -4.69 33.31
C SER A 160 29.00 -4.05 32.23
N ALA A 161 29.48 -2.96 31.62
CA ALA A 161 28.76 -2.27 30.55
C ALA A 161 28.51 -3.16 29.32
N LEU A 162 29.44 -4.06 28.98
CA LEU A 162 29.25 -5.03 27.91
C LEU A 162 28.15 -6.05 28.23
N MET A 163 28.06 -6.51 29.48
CA MET A 163 27.00 -7.44 29.90
C MET A 163 25.62 -6.77 29.84
N GLU A 164 25.51 -5.53 30.32
CA GLU A 164 24.28 -4.73 30.22
C GLU A 164 23.87 -4.52 28.76
N LEU A 165 24.81 -4.12 27.89
CA LEU A 165 24.54 -3.94 26.46
C LEU A 165 24.08 -5.25 25.79
N GLN A 166 24.63 -6.39 26.20
CA GLN A 166 24.24 -7.69 25.66
C GLN A 166 22.82 -8.08 26.11
N GLU A 167 22.44 -7.77 27.34
CA GLU A 167 21.07 -7.94 27.84
C GLU A 167 20.09 -7.05 27.07
N GLU A 168 20.42 -5.77 26.88
CA GLU A 168 19.62 -4.85 26.08
C GLU A 168 19.44 -5.35 24.64
N GLN A 169 20.50 -5.85 24.00
CA GLN A 169 20.41 -6.41 22.65
C GLN A 169 19.45 -7.61 22.57
N GLU A 170 19.44 -8.45 23.60
CA GLU A 170 18.53 -9.59 23.70
C GLU A 170 17.07 -9.13 23.90
N THR A 171 16.83 -8.09 24.70
CA THR A 171 15.49 -7.49 24.84
C THR A 171 15.00 -6.90 23.52
N VAL A 172 15.85 -6.17 22.79
CA VAL A 172 15.54 -5.60 21.48
C VAL A 172 15.24 -6.71 20.48
N ARG A 173 15.97 -7.84 20.53
CA ARG A 173 15.70 -9.00 19.68
C ARG A 173 14.31 -9.58 19.95
N LYS A 174 13.94 -9.76 21.22
CA LYS A 174 12.60 -10.23 21.61
C LYS A 174 11.50 -9.26 21.14
N LEU A 175 11.70 -7.95 21.32
CA LEU A 175 10.76 -6.93 20.85
C LEU A 175 10.61 -6.93 19.32
N ARG A 176 11.69 -7.12 18.57
CA ARG A 176 11.60 -7.24 17.10
C ARG A 176 10.75 -8.44 16.68
N GLU A 177 10.87 -9.55 17.38
CA GLU A 177 10.08 -10.74 17.08
C GLU A 177 8.59 -10.55 17.42
N THR A 178 8.28 -9.87 18.52
CA THR A 178 6.89 -9.54 18.84
C THR A 178 6.27 -8.56 17.83
N ILE A 179 7.05 -7.60 17.32
CA ILE A 179 6.62 -6.69 16.25
C ILE A 179 6.29 -7.49 14.99
N LYS A 180 7.19 -8.38 14.52
CA LYS A 180 6.91 -9.23 13.35
C LYS A 180 5.64 -10.06 13.52
N ASN A 181 5.43 -10.65 14.70
CA ASN A 181 4.24 -11.43 14.98
C ASN A 181 2.96 -10.57 14.98
N ARG A 182 3.05 -9.31 15.42
CA ARG A 182 1.93 -8.36 15.32
C ARG A 182 1.68 -7.94 13.88
N ASP A 183 2.71 -7.66 13.10
CA ASP A 183 2.59 -7.31 11.68
C ASP A 183 1.91 -8.44 10.89
N ALA A 184 2.27 -9.70 11.15
CA ALA A 184 1.62 -10.85 10.54
C ALA A 184 0.11 -10.92 10.88
N LYS A 185 -0.27 -10.64 12.13
CA LYS A 185 -1.68 -10.58 12.55
C LYS A 185 -2.43 -9.41 11.93
N ILE A 186 -1.77 -8.25 11.76
CA ILE A 186 -2.36 -7.09 11.08
C ILE A 186 -2.70 -7.46 9.64
N ILE A 187 -1.77 -8.10 8.92
CA ILE A 187 -2.01 -8.55 7.53
C ILE A 187 -3.17 -9.55 7.46
N GLU A 188 -3.27 -10.47 8.42
CA GLU A 188 -4.39 -11.41 8.50
C GLU A 188 -5.73 -10.67 8.67
N LEU A 189 -5.78 -9.73 9.61
CA LEU A 189 -6.97 -8.90 9.84
C LEU A 189 -7.35 -8.06 8.61
N GLU A 190 -6.37 -7.45 7.94
CA GLU A 190 -6.60 -6.69 6.70
C GLU A 190 -7.23 -7.56 5.62
N ASN A 191 -6.74 -8.80 5.44
CA ASN A 191 -7.33 -9.74 4.49
C ASN A 191 -8.78 -10.11 4.86
N THR A 192 -9.09 -10.25 6.16
CA THR A 192 -10.47 -10.50 6.60
C THR A 192 -11.38 -9.30 6.33
N ILE A 193 -10.92 -8.08 6.60
CA ILE A 193 -11.66 -6.84 6.34
C ILE A 193 -11.98 -6.74 4.84
N GLN A 194 -10.99 -6.97 3.98
CA GLN A 194 -11.17 -6.96 2.53
C GLN A 194 -12.17 -8.02 2.04
N LYS A 195 -12.29 -9.16 2.74
CA LYS A 195 -13.33 -10.16 2.45
C LYS A 195 -14.72 -9.64 2.80
N TYR A 196 -14.86 -8.96 3.94
CA TYR A 196 -16.13 -8.36 4.36
C TYR A 196 -16.54 -7.19 3.46
N GLU A 197 -15.61 -6.33 3.05
CA GLU A 197 -15.87 -5.23 2.11
C GLU A 197 -16.43 -5.75 0.78
N ARG A 198 -15.80 -6.77 0.19
CA ARG A 198 -16.33 -7.42 -1.03
C ARG A 198 -17.71 -8.05 -0.81
N GLY A 199 -17.99 -8.54 0.38
CA GLY A 199 -19.32 -9.05 0.74
C GLY A 199 -20.35 -7.93 0.81
N HIS A 200 -19.97 -6.80 1.43
CA HIS A 200 -20.80 -5.61 1.53
C HIS A 200 -21.12 -5.02 0.15
N ASP A 201 -20.15 -4.94 -0.76
CA ASP A 201 -20.36 -4.45 -2.13
C ASP A 201 -21.40 -5.31 -2.87
N LYS A 202 -21.31 -6.64 -2.78
CA LYS A 202 -22.33 -7.54 -3.36
C LYS A 202 -23.72 -7.31 -2.77
N ILE A 203 -23.81 -7.13 -1.45
CA ILE A 203 -25.09 -6.83 -0.79
C ILE A 203 -25.63 -5.48 -1.29
N ALA A 204 -24.77 -4.47 -1.45
CA ALA A 204 -25.16 -3.18 -1.98
C ALA A 204 -25.72 -3.32 -3.41
N ASP A 205 -25.07 -4.09 -4.28
CA ASP A 205 -25.55 -4.38 -5.64
C ASP A 205 -26.94 -5.03 -5.60
N TYR A 206 -27.14 -6.09 -4.80
CA TYR A 206 -28.46 -6.72 -4.65
C TYR A 206 -29.53 -5.76 -4.14
N VAL A 207 -29.19 -4.88 -3.19
CA VAL A 207 -30.12 -3.87 -2.69
C VAL A 207 -30.50 -2.87 -3.79
N THR A 208 -29.56 -2.50 -4.68
CA THR A 208 -29.88 -1.63 -5.81
C THR A 208 -30.79 -2.32 -6.83
N GLU A 209 -30.57 -3.60 -7.12
CA GLU A 209 -31.41 -4.40 -8.00
C GLU A 209 -32.85 -4.49 -7.47
N ILE A 210 -33.02 -4.85 -6.18
CA ILE A 210 -34.34 -4.91 -5.53
C ILE A 210 -35.05 -3.56 -5.54
N LYS A 211 -34.31 -2.44 -5.39
CA LYS A 211 -34.91 -1.09 -5.47
C LYS A 211 -35.45 -0.79 -6.87
N VAL A 212 -34.72 -1.17 -7.92
CA VAL A 212 -35.17 -1.00 -9.30
C VAL A 212 -36.42 -1.83 -9.57
N GLU A 213 -36.43 -3.10 -9.15
CA GLU A 213 -37.60 -3.97 -9.27
C GLU A 213 -38.81 -3.40 -8.54
N LYS A 214 -38.63 -2.88 -7.32
CA LYS A 214 -39.70 -2.25 -6.54
C LYS A 214 -40.34 -1.07 -7.29
N GLU A 215 -39.54 -0.18 -7.90
CA GLU A 215 -40.08 0.94 -8.67
C GLU A 215 -40.78 0.46 -9.95
N ASN A 216 -40.28 -0.59 -10.60
CA ASN A 216 -40.96 -1.21 -11.74
C ASN A 216 -42.34 -1.79 -11.35
N TRP A 217 -42.41 -2.55 -10.26
CA TRP A 217 -43.69 -3.06 -9.73
C TRP A 217 -44.66 -1.94 -9.35
N LYS A 218 -44.15 -0.83 -8.82
CA LYS A 218 -44.96 0.34 -8.50
C LYS A 218 -45.57 0.99 -9.75
N LEU A 219 -44.81 1.07 -10.85
CA LEU A 219 -45.33 1.54 -12.13
C LEU A 219 -46.42 0.61 -12.66
N GLN A 220 -46.19 -0.71 -12.66
CA GLN A 220 -47.19 -1.68 -13.07
C GLN A 220 -48.48 -1.61 -12.24
N CYS A 221 -48.36 -1.43 -10.92
CA CYS A 221 -49.51 -1.22 -10.05
C CYS A 221 -50.29 0.06 -10.40
N ASN A 222 -49.60 1.14 -10.77
CA ASN A 222 -50.25 2.38 -11.21
C ASN A 222 -51.02 2.16 -12.53
N ASP A 223 -50.42 1.47 -13.51
CA ASP A 223 -51.07 1.17 -14.79
C ASP A 223 -52.35 0.34 -14.58
N VAL A 224 -52.29 -0.69 -13.73
CA VAL A 224 -53.45 -1.51 -13.37
C VAL A 224 -54.51 -0.68 -12.64
N SER A 225 -54.10 0.23 -11.76
CA SER A 225 -55.03 1.14 -11.06
C SER A 225 -55.74 2.08 -12.04
N GLU A 226 -55.03 2.61 -13.02
CA GLU A 226 -55.60 3.46 -14.08
C GLU A 226 -56.59 2.67 -14.95
N MET A 227 -56.22 1.47 -15.39
CA MET A 227 -57.13 0.57 -16.11
C MET A 227 -58.40 0.26 -15.30
N TYR A 228 -58.26 -0.04 -14.01
CA TYR A 228 -59.39 -0.28 -13.12
C TYR A 228 -60.32 0.94 -13.05
N ASN A 229 -59.78 2.15 -12.94
CA ASN A 229 -60.57 3.37 -12.89
C ASN A 229 -61.33 3.62 -14.20
N VAL A 230 -60.71 3.35 -15.34
CA VAL A 230 -61.37 3.42 -16.66
C VAL A 230 -62.54 2.44 -16.72
N VAL A 231 -62.32 1.16 -16.38
CA VAL A 231 -63.37 0.13 -16.38
C VAL A 231 -64.48 0.51 -15.41
N ARG A 232 -64.13 0.96 -14.20
CA ARG A 232 -65.10 1.41 -13.19
C ARG A 232 -65.98 2.54 -13.72
N LYS A 233 -65.41 3.53 -14.41
CA LYS A 233 -66.17 4.62 -15.03
C LYS A 233 -67.13 4.10 -16.10
N SER A 234 -66.65 3.26 -17.02
CA SER A 234 -67.50 2.65 -18.06
C SER A 234 -68.67 1.85 -17.49
N VAL A 235 -68.44 1.12 -16.38
CA VAL A 235 -69.51 0.39 -15.69
C VAL A 235 -70.56 1.33 -15.08
N LEU A 236 -70.15 2.48 -14.54
CA LEU A 236 -71.08 3.49 -14.04
C LEU A 236 -71.90 4.12 -15.16
N ASP A 237 -71.26 4.44 -16.29
CA ASP A 237 -71.94 4.99 -17.47
C ASP A 237 -72.98 3.99 -18.02
N LEU A 238 -72.61 2.71 -18.14
CA LEU A 238 -73.54 1.64 -18.54
C LEU A 238 -74.70 1.47 -17.57
N LYS A 239 -74.46 1.57 -16.25
CA LYS A 239 -75.53 1.52 -15.25
C LYS A 239 -76.53 2.65 -15.44
N GLU A 240 -76.06 3.85 -15.76
CA GLU A 240 -76.94 5.00 -16.00
C GLU A 240 -77.75 4.85 -17.30
N ILE A 241 -77.11 4.39 -18.37
CA ILE A 241 -77.79 4.05 -19.63
C ILE A 241 -78.90 3.01 -19.39
N CYS A 242 -78.62 1.94 -18.63
CA CYS A 242 -79.61 0.93 -18.30
C CYS A 242 -80.79 1.48 -17.49
N LYS A 243 -80.56 2.43 -16.57
CA LYS A 243 -81.65 3.10 -15.83
C LYS A 243 -82.54 3.91 -16.78
N ASN A 244 -81.93 4.65 -17.71
CA ASN A 244 -82.67 5.44 -18.70
C ASN A 244 -83.54 4.55 -19.59
N TYR A 245 -82.98 3.46 -20.13
CA TYR A 245 -83.77 2.50 -20.91
C TYR A 245 -84.89 1.86 -20.10
N LYS A 246 -84.64 1.53 -18.83
CA LYS A 246 -85.69 1.00 -17.94
C LYS A 246 -86.84 2.00 -17.79
N TYR A 247 -86.53 3.28 -17.61
CA TYR A 247 -87.53 4.35 -17.52
C TYR A 247 -88.31 4.51 -18.83
N GLU A 248 -87.63 4.53 -19.98
CA GLU A 248 -88.28 4.62 -21.29
C GLU A 248 -89.23 3.44 -21.56
N LEU A 249 -88.80 2.21 -21.26
CA LEU A 249 -89.65 1.02 -21.37
C LEU A 249 -90.90 1.11 -20.48
N GLU A 250 -90.77 1.68 -19.28
CA GLU A 250 -91.89 1.88 -18.37
C GLU A 250 -92.88 2.95 -18.90
N GLN A 251 -92.37 4.03 -19.51
CA GLN A 251 -93.21 5.02 -20.20
C GLN A 251 -93.96 4.40 -21.38
N LEU A 252 -93.28 3.61 -22.22
CA LEU A 252 -93.90 2.90 -23.34
C LEU A 252 -94.97 1.90 -22.87
N ARG A 253 -94.73 1.19 -21.77
CA ARG A 253 -95.70 0.29 -21.14
C ARG A 253 -96.93 1.04 -20.64
N ASN A 254 -96.75 2.19 -20.00
CA ASN A 254 -97.87 3.02 -19.53
C ASN A 254 -98.68 3.59 -20.70
N ASN A 255 -98.02 4.01 -21.78
CA ASN A 255 -98.69 4.52 -22.98
C ASN A 255 -99.48 3.43 -23.71
N THR A 256 -98.92 2.23 -23.88
CA THR A 256 -99.63 1.09 -24.49
C THR A 256 -100.87 0.68 -23.68
N GLN A 257 -100.81 0.69 -22.34
CA GLN A 257 -101.98 0.47 -21.48
C GLN A 257 -103.07 1.54 -21.66
N LYS A 258 -102.70 2.82 -21.81
CA LYS A 258 -103.65 3.90 -22.11
C LYS A 258 -104.32 3.71 -23.48
N CYS A 259 -103.55 3.33 -24.49
CA CYS A 259 -104.08 3.07 -25.85
C CYS A 259 -105.05 1.87 -25.89
N SER A 260 -104.82 0.81 -25.12
CA SER A 260 -105.75 -0.33 -25.06
C SER A 260 -107.08 0.01 -24.37
N GLY A 261 -107.06 0.84 -23.32
CA GLY A 261 -108.27 1.38 -22.68
C GLY A 261 -109.10 2.27 -23.61
N ASN A 262 -108.43 3.21 -24.30
CA ASN A 262 -109.09 4.12 -25.25
C ASN A 262 -109.69 3.39 -26.46
N ASN A 263 -109.03 2.33 -26.98
CA ASN A 263 -109.60 1.50 -28.05
C ASN A 263 -110.83 0.72 -27.60
N HIS A 264 -110.92 0.32 -26.33
CA HIS A 264 -112.12 -0.33 -25.80
C HIS A 264 -113.31 0.64 -25.65
N GLN A 265 -113.07 1.89 -25.25
CA GLN A 265 -114.09 2.94 -25.22
C GLN A 265 -114.53 3.39 -26.63
N ASN A 266 -113.60 3.50 -27.59
CA ASN A 266 -113.96 3.77 -28.98
C ASN A 266 -114.80 2.63 -29.58
N ARG A 267 -114.46 1.35 -29.33
CA ARG A 267 -115.32 0.22 -29.75
C ARG A 267 -116.73 0.28 -29.16
N ARG A 268 -116.91 0.69 -27.89
CA ARG A 268 -118.24 0.88 -27.30
C ARG A 268 -119.00 2.05 -27.94
N ASN A 269 -118.33 3.15 -28.29
CA ASN A 269 -118.96 4.29 -28.96
C ASN A 269 -119.42 3.98 -30.40
N TYR A 270 -118.70 3.14 -31.15
CA TYR A 270 -119.16 2.67 -32.47
C TYR A 270 -120.34 1.70 -32.36
N GLN A 271 -120.43 0.91 -31.28
CA GLN A 271 -121.55 0.01 -31.03
C GLN A 271 -122.85 0.75 -30.64
N TYR A 272 -122.74 1.93 -30.01
CA TYR A 272 -123.89 2.81 -29.74
C TYR A 272 -124.31 3.64 -30.96
N ARG A 273 -123.38 4.08 -31.83
CA ARG A 273 -123.74 4.77 -33.08
C ARG A 273 -124.38 3.85 -34.13
N GLY A 274 -124.11 2.55 -34.09
CA GLY A 274 -124.80 1.55 -34.93
C GLY A 274 -126.26 1.25 -34.52
N ARG A 275 -126.69 1.62 -33.30
CA ARG A 275 -128.09 1.41 -32.85
C ARG A 275 -129.00 2.63 -33.07
N VAL A 276 -128.45 3.84 -33.20
CA VAL A 276 -129.25 5.06 -33.38
C VAL A 276 -129.69 5.28 -34.84
N LEU A 277 -129.13 4.53 -35.79
CA LEU A 277 -129.47 4.61 -37.22
C LEU A 277 -130.57 3.63 -37.69
N VAL A 278 -131.20 2.86 -36.78
CA VAL A 278 -132.25 1.87 -37.14
C VAL A 278 -133.66 2.29 -36.65
N MET A 279 -133.88 3.58 -36.37
CA MET A 279 -135.21 4.11 -35.94
C MET A 279 -135.65 5.37 -36.72
N LYS A 280 -135.33 5.43 -38.01
CA LYS A 280 -135.95 6.37 -38.96
C LYS A 280 -136.12 5.71 -40.33
N ILE A 281 -137.06 4.78 -40.42
CA ILE A 281 -137.83 4.46 -41.64
C ILE A 281 -139.26 4.21 -41.18
#